data_AF-A0A1M3F2V7-F1
#
_entry.id   AF-A0A1M3F2V7-F1
#
_cell.length_a   1.000
_cell.length_b   1.000
_cell.length_c   1.000
_cell.angle_alpha   90.00
_cell.angle_beta   90.00
_cell.angle_gamma   90.00
#
_symmetry.space_group_name_H-M   'P 1'
#
loop_
_entity.id
_entity.type
_entity.pdbx_description
1 polymer ?
#
loop_
_entity_poly.entity_id
_entity_poly.type
_entity_poly.pdbx_seq_one_letter_code
_entity_poly.pdbx_strand_id
1 'polypeptide(L)'
;MASDGGGLGNWPEIERRARLIDQSITMQAALRDRDSRIATLLTSCVAIVSIVGIAFAFATNDDVVTIAGLDAQRATWLGWLAVVAGALSTIDLIIDRRGAARRRGEAVALLSALKAEYRAAAQGLGEPEAARLEGRYIDIVTRIPEIPERLFNRLKAKHLLKVEVSKELSAHPGISSLRARIRVALRATKG
;
A
#
# COMPACT_ATOMS: atom_id res chain seq x y z
N MET A 1 1.90 -42.41 34.90
CA MET A 1 1.11 -41.73 33.84
C MET A 1 1.82 -40.42 33.53
N ALA A 2 2.73 -40.47 32.55
CA ALA A 2 3.42 -39.29 32.04
C ALA A 2 2.51 -38.64 31.00
N SER A 3 2.04 -37.42 31.28
CA SER A 3 1.38 -36.59 30.28
C SER A 3 2.43 -36.19 29.25
N ASP A 4 2.26 -36.74 28.07
CA ASP A 4 3.05 -36.59 26.87
C ASP A 4 3.31 -35.11 26.54
N GLY A 5 4.58 -34.76 26.34
CA GLY A 5 5.06 -33.41 26.01
C GLY A 5 4.80 -32.98 24.56
N GLY A 6 3.67 -33.40 23.96
CA GLY A 6 3.32 -33.15 22.55
C GLY A 6 2.86 -31.72 22.24
N GLY A 7 2.42 -30.95 23.24
CA GLY A 7 1.75 -29.65 23.02
C GLY A 7 2.66 -28.45 22.66
N LEU A 8 3.98 -28.58 22.75
CA LEU A 8 4.91 -27.45 22.57
C LEU A 8 5.60 -27.41 21.20
N GLY A 9 5.45 -28.44 20.35
CA GLY A 9 6.18 -28.55 19.08
C GLY A 9 5.79 -27.51 18.02
N ASN A 10 4.53 -27.05 18.01
CA ASN A 10 4.01 -26.16 16.96
C ASN A 10 4.11 -24.66 17.29
N TRP A 11 4.49 -24.29 18.51
CA TRP A 11 4.56 -22.91 18.96
C TRP A 11 5.53 -22.02 18.15
N PRO A 12 6.77 -22.46 17.89
CA PRO A 12 7.72 -21.69 17.07
C PRO A 12 7.17 -21.39 15.65
N GLU A 13 6.39 -22.31 15.10
CA GLU A 13 5.80 -22.17 13.77
C GLU A 13 4.64 -21.17 13.75
N ILE A 14 3.76 -21.21 14.77
CA ILE A 14 2.68 -20.23 14.94
C ILE A 14 3.25 -18.82 15.06
N GLU A 15 4.29 -18.63 15.88
CA GLU A 15 4.93 -17.33 16.08
C GLU A 15 5.61 -16.84 14.79
N ARG A 16 6.33 -17.73 14.09
CA ARG A 16 6.93 -17.43 12.78
C ARG A 16 5.88 -16.93 11.80
N ARG A 17 4.74 -17.61 11.68
CA ARG A 17 3.65 -17.21 10.78
C ARG A 17 2.98 -15.93 11.20
N ALA A 18 2.76 -15.70 12.48
CA ALA A 18 2.25 -14.44 12.99
C ALA A 18 3.14 -13.25 12.57
N ARG A 19 4.48 -13.42 12.62
CA ARG A 19 5.44 -12.42 12.11
C ARG A 19 5.31 -12.22 10.60
N LEU A 20 5.21 -13.29 9.82
CA LEU A 20 5.04 -13.21 8.36
C LEU A 20 3.72 -12.51 7.98
N ILE A 21 2.63 -12.79 8.70
CA ILE A 21 1.33 -12.14 8.51
C ILE A 21 1.46 -10.64 8.80
N ASP A 22 2.08 -10.25 9.92
CA ASP A 22 2.26 -8.83 10.27
C ASP A 22 3.11 -8.06 9.25
N GLN A 23 4.18 -8.70 8.77
CA GLN A 23 4.99 -8.18 7.67
C GLN A 23 4.15 -7.99 6.41
N SER A 24 3.39 -9.02 6.01
CA SER A 24 2.52 -9.01 4.83
C SER A 24 1.45 -7.93 4.89
N ILE A 25 0.79 -7.73 6.05
CA ILE A 25 -0.16 -6.63 6.28
C ILE A 25 0.50 -5.29 5.99
N THR A 26 1.69 -5.08 6.53
CA THR A 26 2.41 -3.81 6.36
C THR A 26 2.79 -3.57 4.90
N MET A 27 3.23 -4.61 4.19
CA MET A 27 3.58 -4.52 2.77
C MET A 27 2.35 -4.24 1.90
N GLN A 28 1.25 -4.97 2.09
CA GLN A 28 0.01 -4.79 1.33
C GLN A 28 -0.59 -3.41 1.58
N ALA A 29 -0.61 -2.94 2.84
CA ALA A 29 -1.06 -1.59 3.17
C ALA A 29 -0.21 -0.52 2.47
N ALA A 30 1.12 -0.67 2.47
CA ALA A 30 2.01 0.27 1.81
C ALA A 30 1.81 0.33 0.29
N LEU A 31 1.50 -0.82 -0.35
CA LEU A 31 1.20 -0.88 -1.77
C LEU A 31 -0.18 -0.31 -2.09
N ARG A 32 -1.21 -0.63 -1.30
CA ARG A 32 -2.55 -0.02 -1.38
C ARG A 32 -2.48 1.50 -1.36
N ASP A 33 -1.80 2.06 -0.36
CA ASP A 33 -1.72 3.52 -0.19
C ASP A 33 -0.99 4.18 -1.35
N ARG A 34 0.02 3.50 -1.92
CA ARG A 34 0.73 3.98 -3.12
C ARG A 34 -0.19 3.97 -4.34
N ASP A 35 -0.85 2.85 -4.61
CA ASP A 35 -1.73 2.71 -5.78
C ASP A 35 -2.91 3.69 -5.69
N SER A 36 -3.47 3.89 -4.49
CA SER A 36 -4.52 4.89 -4.24
C SER A 36 -4.05 6.33 -4.52
N ARG A 37 -2.85 6.72 -4.06
CA ARG A 37 -2.30 8.06 -4.35
C ARG A 37 -2.03 8.29 -5.83
N ILE A 38 -1.48 7.29 -6.52
CA ILE A 38 -1.21 7.38 -7.96
C ILE A 38 -2.53 7.49 -8.73
N ALA A 39 -3.54 6.70 -8.38
CA ALA A 39 -4.86 6.79 -8.98
C ALA A 39 -5.48 8.19 -8.80
N THR A 40 -5.46 8.72 -7.57
CA THR A 40 -5.98 10.07 -7.30
C THR A 40 -5.22 11.12 -8.10
N LEU A 41 -3.89 11.04 -8.14
CA LEU A 41 -3.05 11.96 -8.90
C LEU A 41 -3.41 11.94 -10.39
N LEU A 42 -3.51 10.76 -10.99
CA LEU A 42 -3.82 10.61 -12.42
C LEU A 42 -5.20 11.16 -12.75
N THR A 43 -6.21 10.88 -11.92
CA THR A 43 -7.56 11.46 -12.07
C THR A 43 -7.54 12.98 -11.92
N SER A 44 -6.81 13.52 -10.95
CA SER A 44 -6.67 14.96 -10.77
C SER A 44 -6.00 15.61 -11.98
N CYS A 45 -4.96 15.00 -12.56
CA CYS A 45 -4.33 15.48 -13.78
C CYS A 45 -5.32 15.51 -14.95
N VAL A 46 -6.10 14.45 -15.17
CA VAL A 46 -7.15 14.43 -16.20
C VAL A 46 -8.15 15.56 -15.97
N ALA A 47 -8.64 15.73 -14.73
CA ALA A 47 -9.60 16.78 -14.41
C ALA A 47 -9.04 18.18 -14.66
N ILE A 48 -7.79 18.45 -14.26
CA ILE A 48 -7.13 19.74 -14.50
C ILE A 48 -6.98 20.00 -15.99
N VAL A 49 -6.46 19.04 -16.76
CA VAL A 49 -6.29 19.20 -18.23
C VAL A 49 -7.64 19.48 -18.90
N SER A 50 -8.70 18.76 -18.50
CA SER A 50 -10.05 18.99 -19.02
C SER A 50 -10.59 20.38 -18.67
N ILE A 51 -10.40 20.84 -17.42
CA ILE A 51 -10.83 22.20 -17.01
C ILE A 51 -10.08 23.27 -17.80
N VAL A 52 -8.77 23.11 -17.98
CA VAL A 52 -7.96 24.02 -18.79
C VAL A 52 -8.45 24.00 -20.24
N GLY A 53 -8.72 22.83 -20.82
CA GLY A 53 -9.28 22.71 -22.16
C GLY A 53 -10.63 23.42 -22.31
N ILE A 54 -11.53 23.27 -21.34
CA ILE A 54 -12.83 23.97 -21.32
C ILE A 54 -12.62 25.49 -21.24
N ALA A 55 -11.76 25.96 -20.34
CA ALA A 55 -11.46 27.38 -20.20
C ALA A 55 -10.88 27.97 -21.50
N PHE A 56 -9.98 27.24 -22.16
CA PHE A 56 -9.43 27.63 -23.47
C PHE A 56 -10.51 27.66 -24.55
N ALA A 57 -11.45 26.71 -24.55
CA ALA A 57 -12.51 26.65 -25.56
C ALA A 57 -13.45 27.87 -25.49
N PHE A 58 -13.64 28.44 -24.29
CA PHE A 58 -14.53 29.59 -24.06
C PHE A 58 -13.82 30.95 -23.95
N ALA A 59 -12.48 31.01 -24.02
CA ALA A 59 -11.78 32.29 -24.11
C ALA A 59 -12.16 32.98 -25.42
N THR A 60 -12.50 34.27 -25.44
CA THR A 60 -13.13 34.89 -26.65
C THR A 60 -12.15 35.66 -27.54
N ASN A 61 -10.96 36.04 -27.06
CA ASN A 61 -10.27 37.20 -27.63
C ASN A 61 -9.06 36.93 -28.56
N ASP A 62 -8.37 35.79 -28.48
CA ASP A 62 -7.14 35.55 -29.27
C ASP A 62 -7.11 34.22 -30.05
N ASP A 63 -7.01 34.27 -31.38
CA ASP A 63 -6.92 33.06 -32.22
C ASP A 63 -5.56 32.37 -32.16
N VAL A 64 -4.49 33.13 -31.92
CA VAL A 64 -3.12 32.62 -31.75
C VAL A 64 -2.75 32.73 -30.28
N VAL A 65 -2.32 31.61 -29.69
CA VAL A 65 -1.87 31.56 -28.30
C VAL A 65 -0.44 31.06 -28.25
N THR A 66 0.41 31.79 -27.53
CA THR A 66 1.78 31.40 -27.24
C THR A 66 1.84 30.62 -25.93
N ILE A 67 2.22 29.34 -25.98
CA ILE A 67 2.47 28.52 -24.78
C ILE A 67 3.89 27.99 -24.85
N ALA A 68 4.68 28.25 -23.81
CA ALA A 68 6.09 27.81 -23.72
C ALA A 68 6.95 28.22 -24.93
N GLY A 69 6.68 29.39 -25.51
CA GLY A 69 7.41 29.92 -26.67
C GLY A 69 7.00 29.33 -28.02
N LEU A 70 5.92 28.54 -28.07
CA LEU A 70 5.33 28.03 -29.30
C LEU A 70 4.04 28.78 -29.62
N ASP A 71 3.96 29.36 -30.82
CA ASP A 71 2.76 29.99 -31.34
C ASP A 71 1.95 28.98 -32.13
N ALA A 72 0.70 28.77 -31.75
CA ALA A 72 -0.23 27.96 -32.53
C ALA A 72 -1.65 28.51 -32.41
N GLN A 73 -2.49 28.09 -33.35
CA GLN A 73 -3.92 28.39 -33.27
C GLN A 73 -4.50 27.75 -32.01
N ARG A 74 -5.43 28.44 -31.35
CA ARG A 74 -6.12 27.93 -30.17
C ARG A 74 -6.75 26.57 -30.41
N ALA A 75 -7.32 26.34 -31.59
CA ALA A 75 -7.87 25.05 -31.99
C ALA A 75 -6.82 23.92 -31.94
N THR A 76 -5.58 24.20 -32.34
CA THR A 76 -4.45 23.26 -32.25
C THR A 76 -4.12 22.93 -30.80
N TRP A 77 -4.06 23.94 -29.93
CA TRP A 77 -3.85 23.72 -28.49
C TRP A 77 -4.97 22.91 -27.84
N LEU A 78 -6.23 23.17 -28.19
CA LEU A 78 -7.38 22.39 -27.74
C LEU A 78 -7.29 20.92 -28.19
N GLY A 79 -6.88 20.68 -29.44
CA GLY A 79 -6.61 19.34 -29.95
C GLY A 79 -5.56 18.60 -29.11
N TRP A 80 -4.43 19.26 -28.81
CA TRP A 80 -3.39 18.68 -27.96
C TRP A 80 -3.86 18.39 -26.53
N LEU A 81 -4.59 19.32 -25.90
CA LEU A 81 -5.16 19.11 -24.57
C LEU A 81 -6.13 17.91 -24.56
N ALA A 82 -6.96 17.77 -25.59
CA ALA A 82 -7.87 16.63 -25.74
C ALA A 82 -7.10 15.31 -25.91
N VAL A 83 -6.04 15.28 -26.73
CA VAL A 83 -5.17 14.11 -26.90
C VAL A 83 -4.51 13.73 -25.57
N VAL A 84 -3.97 14.68 -24.82
CA VAL A 84 -3.34 14.43 -23.52
C VAL A 84 -4.36 13.92 -22.51
N ALA A 85 -5.54 14.53 -22.40
CA ALA A 85 -6.60 14.07 -21.51
C ALA A 85 -7.05 12.64 -21.86
N GLY A 86 -7.24 12.36 -23.14
CA GLY A 86 -7.58 11.03 -23.65
C GLY A 86 -6.50 9.99 -23.31
N ALA A 87 -5.23 10.29 -23.58
CA ALA A 87 -4.11 9.40 -23.28
C ALA A 87 -3.99 9.09 -21.79
N LEU A 88 -4.10 10.11 -20.91
CA LEU A 88 -4.08 9.92 -19.46
C LEU A 88 -5.27 9.06 -18.99
N SER A 89 -6.46 9.27 -19.56
CA SER A 89 -7.64 8.46 -19.25
C SER A 89 -7.48 7.00 -19.69
N THR A 90 -6.92 6.75 -20.88
CA THR A 90 -6.61 5.40 -21.36
C THR A 90 -5.57 4.71 -20.47
N ILE A 91 -4.52 5.43 -20.05
CA ILE A 91 -3.51 4.88 -19.13
C ILE A 91 -4.13 4.51 -17.77
N ASP A 92 -5.01 5.36 -17.23
CA ASP A 92 -5.72 5.07 -15.96
C ASP A 92 -6.58 3.79 -16.07
N LEU A 93 -7.30 3.67 -17.19
CA LEU A 93 -8.16 2.52 -17.48
C LEU A 93 -7.35 1.22 -17.61
N ILE A 94 -6.23 1.23 -18.35
CA ILE A 94 -5.41 0.04 -18.58
C ILE A 94 -4.72 -0.43 -17.30
N ILE A 95 -4.19 0.49 -16.49
CA ILE A 95 -3.40 0.12 -15.31
C ILE A 95 -4.29 -0.28 -14.13
N ASP A 96 -5.54 0.21 -14.07
CA ASP A 96 -6.50 -0.07 -12.99
C ASP A 96 -5.89 0.07 -11.58
N ARG A 97 -5.26 1.23 -11.32
CA ARG A 97 -4.64 1.49 -10.00
C ARG A 97 -5.67 1.50 -8.87
N ARG A 98 -6.91 1.91 -9.16
CA ARG A 98 -8.01 1.93 -8.19
C ARG A 98 -8.43 0.51 -7.80
N GLY A 99 -8.63 -0.38 -8.76
CA GLY A 99 -8.93 -1.78 -8.49
C GLY A 99 -7.78 -2.48 -7.79
N ALA A 100 -6.52 -2.20 -8.19
CA ALA A 100 -5.35 -2.72 -7.49
C ALA A 100 -5.30 -2.29 -6.01
N ALA A 101 -5.56 -1.01 -5.72
CA ALA A 101 -5.65 -0.51 -4.35
C ALA A 101 -6.77 -1.23 -3.57
N ARG A 102 -7.96 -1.40 -4.15
CA ARG A 102 -9.09 -2.09 -3.52
C ARG A 102 -8.75 -3.54 -3.16
N ARG A 103 -8.22 -4.32 -4.12
CA ARG A 103 -7.80 -5.73 -3.90
C ARG A 103 -6.77 -5.84 -2.77
N ARG A 104 -5.82 -4.90 -2.71
CA ARG A 104 -4.84 -4.85 -1.61
C ARG A 104 -5.45 -4.44 -0.26
N GLY A 105 -6.48 -3.58 -0.27
CA GLY A 105 -7.25 -3.26 0.92
C GLY A 105 -8.00 -4.48 1.48
N GLU A 106 -8.63 -5.26 0.60
CA GLU A 106 -9.27 -6.52 0.95
C GLU A 106 -8.26 -7.53 1.52
N ALA A 107 -7.08 -7.66 0.88
CA ALA A 107 -5.99 -8.48 1.41
C ALA A 107 -5.52 -8.06 2.81
N VAL A 108 -5.42 -6.75 3.08
CA VAL A 108 -5.09 -6.23 4.42
C VAL A 108 -6.16 -6.61 5.43
N ALA A 109 -7.44 -6.53 5.07
CA ALA A 109 -8.54 -6.91 5.96
C ALA A 109 -8.51 -8.41 6.29
N LEU A 110 -8.34 -9.27 5.29
CA LEU A 110 -8.22 -10.72 5.46
C LEU A 110 -7.03 -11.11 6.34
N LEU A 111 -5.84 -10.55 6.06
CA LEU A 111 -4.64 -10.80 6.85
C LEU A 111 -4.77 -10.27 8.28
N SER A 112 -5.43 -9.13 8.49
CA SER A 112 -5.66 -8.57 9.83
C SER A 112 -6.60 -9.46 10.65
N ALA A 113 -7.66 -9.98 10.04
CA ALA A 113 -8.54 -10.96 10.67
C ALA A 113 -7.78 -12.24 11.03
N LEU A 114 -6.94 -12.75 10.10
CA LEU A 114 -6.08 -13.91 10.37
C LEU A 114 -5.10 -13.64 11.52
N LYS A 115 -4.47 -12.45 11.56
CA LYS A 115 -3.56 -12.07 12.65
C LYS A 115 -4.27 -12.07 14.01
N ALA A 116 -5.52 -11.63 14.07
CA ALA A 116 -6.31 -11.64 15.30
C ALA A 116 -6.52 -13.08 15.79
N GLU A 117 -6.78 -14.03 14.88
CA GLU A 117 -6.90 -15.45 15.22
C GLU A 117 -5.59 -16.06 15.69
N TYR A 118 -4.46 -15.75 15.04
CA TYR A 118 -3.13 -16.14 15.52
C TYR A 118 -2.82 -15.56 16.91
N ARG A 119 -3.32 -14.36 17.23
CA ARG A 119 -3.15 -13.75 18.55
C ARG A 119 -4.03 -14.41 19.62
N ALA A 120 -5.28 -14.74 19.30
CA ALA A 120 -6.15 -15.49 20.20
C ALA A 120 -5.56 -16.89 20.45
N ALA A 121 -5.03 -17.50 19.39
CA ALA A 121 -4.37 -18.78 19.45
C ALA A 121 -3.15 -18.80 20.37
N ALA A 122 -2.36 -17.73 20.35
CA ALA A 122 -1.22 -17.57 21.23
C ALA A 122 -1.58 -17.56 22.74
N GLN A 123 -2.86 -17.43 23.11
CA GLN A 123 -3.29 -17.43 24.51
C GLN A 123 -3.64 -18.85 25.02
N GLY A 124 -3.54 -19.88 24.18
CA GLY A 124 -3.67 -21.29 24.57
C GLY A 124 -4.61 -22.08 23.66
N LEU A 125 -4.13 -22.54 22.50
CA LEU A 125 -4.86 -23.48 21.65
C LEU A 125 -4.63 -24.94 22.01
N GLY A 126 -5.64 -25.77 21.75
CA GLY A 126 -5.44 -27.21 21.53
C GLY A 126 -4.96 -27.53 20.11
N GLU A 127 -4.41 -28.73 19.92
CA GLU A 127 -3.99 -29.25 18.60
C GLU A 127 -5.03 -29.10 17.45
N PRO A 128 -6.34 -29.39 17.65
CA PRO A 128 -7.31 -29.28 16.54
C PRO A 128 -7.48 -27.85 16.01
N GLU A 129 -7.23 -26.83 16.84
CA GLU A 129 -7.31 -25.44 16.39
C GLU A 129 -6.08 -25.02 15.59
N ALA A 130 -4.90 -25.59 15.87
CA ALA A 130 -3.68 -25.32 15.11
C ALA A 130 -3.82 -25.80 13.66
N ALA A 131 -4.36 -27.01 13.45
CA ALA A 131 -4.63 -27.55 12.12
C ALA A 131 -5.65 -26.70 11.34
N ARG A 132 -6.71 -26.22 12.01
CA ARG A 132 -7.69 -25.30 11.39
C ARG A 132 -7.03 -23.99 10.96
N LEU A 133 -6.14 -23.46 11.80
CA LEU A 133 -5.46 -22.18 11.55
C LEU A 133 -4.42 -22.27 10.42
N GLU A 134 -3.76 -23.42 10.28
CA GLU A 134 -2.95 -23.77 9.10
C GLU A 134 -3.77 -23.71 7.82
N GLY A 135 -4.87 -24.47 7.74
CA GLY A 135 -5.69 -24.53 6.54
C GLY A 135 -6.17 -23.15 6.11
N ARG A 136 -6.55 -22.32 7.08
CA ARG A 136 -6.95 -20.94 6.84
C ARG A 136 -5.79 -20.03 6.42
N TYR A 137 -4.58 -20.24 6.95
CA TYR A 137 -3.39 -19.51 6.51
C TYR A 137 -3.09 -19.77 5.03
N ILE A 138 -3.08 -21.04 4.63
CA ILE A 138 -2.85 -21.45 3.23
C ILE A 138 -3.93 -20.85 2.32
N ASP A 139 -5.21 -20.95 2.71
CA ASP A 139 -6.32 -20.39 1.95
C ASP A 139 -6.20 -18.87 1.74
N ILE A 140 -5.83 -18.12 2.78
CA ILE A 140 -5.70 -16.66 2.66
C ILE A 140 -4.47 -16.28 1.84
N VAL A 141 -3.31 -16.90 2.09
CA VAL A 141 -2.05 -16.54 1.41
C VAL A 141 -2.11 -16.83 -0.09
N THR A 142 -2.85 -17.86 -0.51
CA THR A 142 -3.04 -18.20 -1.93
C THR A 142 -4.00 -17.25 -2.65
N ARG A 143 -4.89 -16.55 -1.94
CA ARG A 143 -5.88 -15.62 -2.52
C ARG A 143 -5.40 -14.17 -2.60
N ILE A 144 -4.45 -13.76 -1.75
CA ILE A 144 -4.01 -12.35 -1.71
C ILE A 144 -3.14 -12.01 -2.93
N PRO A 145 -3.18 -10.76 -3.44
CA PRO A 145 -2.31 -10.34 -4.53
C PRO A 145 -0.84 -10.48 -4.16
N GLU A 146 -0.03 -11.02 -5.07
CA GLU A 146 1.41 -11.16 -4.86
C GLU A 146 2.11 -9.82 -4.59
N ILE A 147 3.16 -9.90 -3.77
CA ILE A 147 4.05 -8.77 -3.51
C ILE A 147 5.15 -8.81 -4.57
N PRO A 148 5.31 -7.77 -5.41
CA PRO A 148 6.32 -7.78 -6.45
C PRO A 148 7.73 -7.90 -5.87
N GLU A 149 8.52 -8.86 -6.36
CA GLU A 149 9.85 -9.17 -5.82
C GLU A 149 10.79 -7.96 -5.81
N ARG A 150 10.79 -7.18 -6.90
CA ARG A 150 11.55 -5.92 -7.00
C ARG A 150 11.25 -4.89 -5.91
N LEU A 151 10.11 -4.99 -5.24
CA LEU A 151 9.70 -4.10 -4.15
C LEU A 151 9.88 -4.74 -2.77
N PHE A 152 10.14 -6.05 -2.69
CA PHE A 152 10.13 -6.81 -1.44
C PHE A 152 11.11 -6.23 -0.41
N ASN A 153 12.38 -6.05 -0.77
CA ASN A 153 13.40 -5.51 0.15
C ASN A 153 13.05 -4.11 0.64
N ARG A 154 12.55 -3.24 -0.24
CA ARG A 154 12.11 -1.88 0.12
C ARG A 154 10.91 -1.90 1.07
N LEU A 155 9.95 -2.78 0.83
CA LEU A 155 8.75 -2.92 1.68
C LEU A 155 9.11 -3.55 3.03
N LYS A 156 10.04 -4.51 3.05
CA LYS A 156 10.60 -5.09 4.28
C LYS A 156 11.32 -4.02 5.12
N ALA A 157 12.17 -3.20 4.50
CA ALA A 157 12.81 -2.08 5.19
C ALA A 157 11.78 -1.10 5.78
N LYS A 158 10.71 -0.78 5.02
CA LYS A 158 9.61 0.05 5.52
C LYS A 158 8.88 -0.59 6.70
N HIS A 159 8.68 -1.91 6.68
CA HIS A 159 8.09 -2.64 7.81
C HIS A 159 8.98 -2.60 9.05
N LEU A 160 10.29 -2.86 8.91
CA LEU A 160 11.23 -2.78 10.02
C LEU A 160 11.28 -1.37 10.63
N LEU A 161 11.30 -0.33 9.78
CA LEU A 161 11.20 1.05 10.24
C LEU A 161 9.90 1.31 11.01
N LYS A 162 8.76 0.81 10.53
CA LYS A 162 7.47 0.93 11.23
C LYS A 162 7.53 0.27 12.61
N VAL A 163 8.07 -0.95 12.70
CA VAL A 163 8.21 -1.69 13.96
C VAL A 163 9.06 -0.88 14.94
N GLU A 164 10.22 -0.39 14.52
CA GLU A 164 11.13 0.35 15.39
C GLU A 164 10.58 1.71 15.81
N VAL A 165 9.92 2.43 14.90
CA VAL A 165 9.19 3.66 15.23
C VAL A 165 8.08 3.40 16.24
N SER A 166 7.37 2.27 16.11
CA SER A 166 6.34 1.88 17.07
C SER A 166 6.95 1.62 18.45
N LYS A 167 8.09 0.94 18.53
CA LYS A 167 8.81 0.73 19.80
C LYS A 167 9.25 2.05 20.44
N GLU A 168 9.80 2.97 19.65
CA GLU A 168 10.25 4.28 20.14
C GLU A 168 9.07 5.12 20.66
N LEU A 169 7.92 5.06 19.99
CA LEU A 169 6.68 5.71 20.44
C LEU A 169 6.14 5.08 21.74
N SER A 170 6.22 3.76 21.88
CA SER A 170 5.84 3.08 23.12
C SER A 170 6.77 3.41 24.29
N ALA A 171 8.07 3.57 24.03
CA ALA A 171 9.06 3.92 25.05
C ALA A 171 8.97 5.39 25.50
N HIS A 172 8.49 6.29 24.64
CA HIS A 172 8.38 7.72 24.93
C HIS A 172 6.99 8.27 24.58
N PRO A 173 5.98 8.04 25.44
CA PRO A 173 4.65 8.61 25.24
C PRO A 173 4.72 10.14 25.06
N GLY A 174 3.98 10.67 24.08
CA GLY A 174 3.90 12.12 23.83
C GLY A 174 4.89 12.67 22.79
N ILE A 175 5.82 11.87 22.27
CA ILE A 175 6.63 12.30 21.12
C ILE A 175 5.82 12.23 19.82
N SER A 176 6.07 13.17 18.90
CA SER A 176 5.45 13.12 17.58
C SER A 176 6.04 11.99 16.72
N SER A 177 5.23 11.40 15.83
CA SER A 177 5.66 10.33 14.93
C SER A 177 6.86 10.74 14.06
N LEU A 178 6.94 12.02 13.68
CA LEU A 178 8.06 12.57 12.93
C LEU A 178 9.37 12.52 13.75
N ARG A 179 9.33 12.95 15.01
CA ARG A 179 10.50 12.89 15.90
C ARG A 179 10.95 11.45 16.15
N ALA A 180 10.02 10.52 16.35
CA ALA A 180 10.32 9.09 16.47
C ALA A 180 11.05 8.56 15.23
N ARG A 181 10.56 8.89 14.02
CA ARG A 181 11.19 8.50 12.75
C ARG A 181 12.60 9.05 12.60
N ILE A 182 12.82 10.33 12.94
CA ILE A 182 14.15 10.95 12.87
C ILE A 182 15.12 10.25 13.82
N ARG A 183 14.71 9.97 15.07
CA ARG A 183 15.57 9.26 16.05
C ARG A 183 15.97 7.87 15.57
N VAL A 184 15.01 7.09 15.06
CA VAL A 184 15.27 5.76 14.52
C VAL A 184 16.22 5.83 13.32
N ALA A 185 16.02 6.79 12.40
CA ALA A 185 16.89 6.97 11.24
C ALA A 185 18.33 7.35 11.65
N LEU A 186 18.51 8.25 12.63
CA LEU A 186 19.84 8.64 13.13
C LEU A 186 20.58 7.49 13.83
N ARG A 187 19.87 6.55 14.47
CA ARG A 187 20.49 5.34 15.05
C ARG A 187 20.97 4.39 13.95
N ALA A 188 20.19 4.23 12.87
CA ALA A 188 20.53 3.35 11.76
C ALA A 188 21.75 3.79 10.95
N THR A 189 22.16 5.06 11.02
CA THR A 189 23.35 5.58 10.32
C THR A 189 24.61 5.61 11.18
N LYS A 190 24.50 5.38 12.50
CA LYS A 190 25.62 5.45 13.45
C LYS A 190 26.19 4.09 13.85
N GLY A 191 25.51 3.00 13.47
CA GLY A 191 25.99 1.62 13.65
C GLY A 191 26.37 1.03 12.30
#